data_AF-A0A8C7UFR4-F1
#
_entry.id   AF-A0A8C7UFR4-F1
#
_cell.length_a   1.000
_cell.length_b   1.000
_cell.length_c   1.000
_cell.angle_alpha   90.00
_cell.angle_beta   90.00
_cell.angle_gamma   90.00
#
_symmetry.space_group_name_H-M   'P 1'
#
loop_
_entity.id
_entity.type
_entity.pdbx_description
1 polymer ?
#
loop_
_entity_poly.entity_id
_entity_poly.type
_entity_poly.pdbx_seq_one_letter_code
_entity_poly.pdbx_strand_id
1 'polypeptide(L)'
;MGKSKTKNQKKSRLSANHVAEEVFGAVPHSLVFHGGQVVKNVGQLVENMRRVVEPFTAESLKVRKKNVLKDFVAVAGPLGVTHFMIFTKTPSSVNMGLARLPKGPMYSLIKDVVLSLKRHRMHEQQFTHHPLLVLNNFGSEGMHVKLMATMFQNMFPSINVHKRPEKADAGKVPQHEQV
;
A
#
# COMPACT_ATOMS: atom_id res chain seq x y z
N MET A 1 -49.29 -2.36 22.52
CA MET A 1 -49.51 -1.37 21.43
C MET A 1 -48.20 -0.69 21.07
N GLY A 2 -47.65 -0.94 19.90
CA GLY A 2 -46.43 -0.25 19.43
C GLY A 2 -46.79 1.07 18.74
N LYS A 3 -46.34 2.21 19.26
CA LYS A 3 -46.58 3.52 18.65
C LYS A 3 -46.00 3.56 17.23
N SER A 4 -46.86 3.77 16.24
CA SER A 4 -46.47 3.93 14.83
C SER A 4 -45.66 5.22 14.65
N LYS A 5 -44.43 5.09 14.11
CA LYS A 5 -43.51 6.22 13.95
C LYS A 5 -43.96 7.16 12.84
N THR A 6 -43.83 8.46 13.08
CA THR A 6 -44.23 9.55 12.17
C THR A 6 -43.42 9.56 10.87
N LYS A 7 -44.01 10.03 9.76
CA LYS A 7 -43.37 10.10 8.42
C LYS A 7 -42.03 10.84 8.44
N ASN A 8 -41.89 11.91 9.24
CA ASN A 8 -40.62 12.63 9.38
C ASN A 8 -39.51 11.79 10.05
N GLN A 9 -39.83 10.96 11.04
CA GLN A 9 -38.85 10.04 11.65
C GLN A 9 -38.40 8.95 10.67
N LYS A 10 -39.24 8.53 9.72
CA LYS A 10 -38.82 7.61 8.65
C LYS A 10 -37.87 8.29 7.67
N LYS A 11 -38.16 9.53 7.27
CA LYS A 11 -37.35 10.30 6.31
C LYS A 11 -35.96 10.64 6.86
N SER A 12 -35.86 11.06 8.12
CA SER A 12 -34.57 11.38 8.76
C SER A 12 -33.67 10.15 8.99
N ARG A 13 -34.27 8.97 9.24
CA ARG A 13 -33.52 7.71 9.33
C ARG A 13 -32.96 7.27 7.98
N LEU A 14 -33.74 7.43 6.90
CA LEU A 14 -33.29 7.10 5.56
C LEU A 14 -32.11 7.99 5.13
N SER A 15 -32.17 9.30 5.41
CA SER A 15 -31.05 10.20 5.12
C SER A 15 -29.82 9.89 5.99
N ALA A 16 -30.00 9.59 7.27
CA ALA A 16 -28.89 9.21 8.15
C ALA A 16 -28.23 7.90 7.71
N ASN A 17 -29.01 6.93 7.24
CA ASN A 17 -28.49 5.67 6.68
C ASN A 17 -27.71 5.92 5.38
N HIS A 18 -28.21 6.80 4.50
CA HIS A 18 -27.53 7.15 3.25
C HIS A 18 -26.17 7.80 3.51
N VAL A 19 -26.11 8.75 4.46
CA VAL A 19 -24.85 9.40 4.86
C VAL A 19 -23.91 8.39 5.51
N ALA A 20 -24.42 7.48 6.34
CA ALA A 20 -23.61 6.41 6.94
C ALA A 20 -23.03 5.47 5.86
N GLU A 21 -23.78 5.17 4.81
CA GLU A 21 -23.36 4.33 3.69
C GLU A 21 -22.30 5.01 2.81
N GLU A 22 -22.42 6.32 2.56
CA GLU A 22 -21.40 7.11 1.87
C GLU A 22 -20.10 7.22 2.67
N VAL A 23 -20.20 7.46 3.99
CA VAL A 23 -19.03 7.50 4.88
C VAL A 23 -18.38 6.13 4.97
N PHE A 24 -19.16 5.05 5.00
CA PHE A 24 -18.66 3.67 4.96
C PHE A 24 -17.94 3.37 3.64
N GLY A 25 -18.47 3.83 2.50
CA GLY A 25 -17.79 3.67 1.20
C GLY A 25 -16.46 4.42 1.09
N ALA A 26 -16.30 5.53 1.80
CA ALA A 26 -15.10 6.37 1.76
C ALA A 26 -13.94 5.82 2.62
N VAL A 27 -14.24 5.02 3.65
CA VAL A 27 -13.24 4.53 4.59
C VAL A 27 -12.67 3.18 4.11
N PRO A 28 -11.33 2.99 4.12
CA PRO A 28 -10.72 1.74 3.72
C PRO A 28 -11.05 0.62 4.70
N HIS A 29 -11.85 -0.34 4.26
CA HIS A 29 -12.16 -1.54 5.03
C HIS A 29 -11.06 -2.59 4.90
N SER A 30 -10.75 -3.25 6.01
CA SER A 30 -9.73 -4.30 6.08
C SER A 30 -10.35 -5.65 6.47
N LEU A 31 -9.80 -6.74 5.95
CA LEU A 31 -10.25 -8.09 6.28
C LEU A 31 -9.05 -8.91 6.74
N VAL A 32 -9.10 -9.35 8.00
CA VAL A 32 -8.02 -10.06 8.67
C VAL A 32 -8.37 -11.53 8.80
N PHE A 33 -7.52 -12.40 8.26
CA PHE A 33 -7.73 -13.84 8.25
C PHE A 33 -6.41 -14.60 8.21
N HIS A 34 -6.47 -15.91 8.44
CA HIS A 34 -5.33 -16.80 8.24
C HIS A 34 -5.52 -17.70 7.03
N GLY A 35 -4.42 -18.03 6.35
CA GLY A 35 -4.40 -19.00 5.26
C GLY A 35 -4.06 -20.41 5.75
N GLY A 36 -4.82 -21.40 5.29
CA GLY A 36 -4.55 -22.82 5.56
C GLY A 36 -4.71 -23.22 7.03
N GLN A 37 -4.04 -24.31 7.42
CA GLN A 37 -4.11 -24.84 8.78
C GLN A 37 -3.13 -24.10 9.70
N VAL A 38 -3.67 -23.38 10.67
CA VAL A 38 -2.88 -22.64 11.66
C VAL A 38 -3.04 -23.21 13.06
N VAL A 39 -2.03 -22.96 13.90
CA VAL A 39 -2.02 -23.34 15.33
C VAL A 39 -2.82 -22.32 16.14
N LYS A 40 -3.34 -22.73 17.31
CA LYS A 40 -4.14 -21.88 18.21
C LYS A 40 -3.53 -20.48 18.45
N ASN A 41 -2.22 -20.37 18.62
CA ASN A 41 -1.53 -19.09 18.88
C ASN A 41 -1.70 -18.09 17.71
N VAL A 42 -1.68 -18.58 16.46
CA VAL A 42 -1.89 -17.73 15.29
C VAL A 42 -3.36 -17.32 15.18
N GLY A 43 -4.28 -18.19 15.57
CA GLY A 43 -5.70 -17.85 15.69
C GLY A 43 -5.94 -16.72 16.68
N GLN A 44 -5.31 -16.78 17.86
CA GLN A 44 -5.36 -15.70 18.85
C GLN A 44 -4.74 -14.40 18.33
N LEU A 45 -3.63 -14.48 17.60
CA LEU A 45 -3.02 -13.31 16.96
C LEU A 45 -3.97 -12.65 15.95
N VAL A 46 -4.68 -13.44 15.15
CA VAL A 46 -5.69 -12.94 14.21
C VAL A 46 -6.84 -12.25 14.96
N GLU A 47 -7.33 -12.83 16.05
CA GLU A 47 -8.38 -12.21 16.88
C GLU A 47 -7.92 -10.90 17.52
N ASN A 48 -6.72 -10.87 18.07
CA ASN A 48 -6.13 -9.64 18.62
C ASN A 48 -5.98 -8.57 17.54
N MET A 49 -5.53 -8.98 16.34
CA MET A 49 -5.37 -8.03 15.25
C MET A 49 -6.72 -7.51 14.74
N ARG A 50 -7.77 -8.33 14.74
CA ARG A 50 -9.14 -7.88 14.42
C ARG A 50 -9.63 -6.81 15.39
N ARG A 51 -9.30 -6.93 16.69
CA ARG A 51 -9.62 -5.88 17.68
C ARG A 51 -8.87 -4.57 17.42
N VAL A 52 -7.64 -4.64 16.90
CA VAL A 52 -6.83 -3.45 16.59
C VAL A 52 -7.39 -2.69 15.37
N VAL A 53 -7.93 -3.39 14.38
CA VAL A 53 -8.53 -2.77 13.17
C VAL A 53 -10.05 -2.59 13.24
N GLU A 54 -10.66 -2.77 14.41
CA GLU A 54 -12.04 -2.40 14.67
C GLU A 54 -12.20 -0.87 14.65
N PRO A 55 -13.30 -0.29 14.10
CA PRO A 55 -14.54 -0.90 13.59
C PRO A 55 -14.53 -1.26 12.11
N PHE A 56 -13.48 -0.93 11.36
CA PHE A 56 -13.45 -1.05 9.89
C PHE A 56 -12.99 -2.43 9.40
N THR A 57 -13.32 -3.47 10.17
CA THR A 57 -13.02 -4.86 9.84
C THR A 57 -14.20 -5.78 10.07
N ALA A 58 -14.28 -6.87 9.29
CA ALA A 58 -15.37 -7.84 9.41
C ALA A 58 -15.16 -8.77 10.61
N GLU A 59 -15.68 -8.39 11.78
CA GLU A 59 -15.58 -9.17 13.02
C GLU A 59 -16.25 -10.55 12.89
N SER A 60 -17.43 -10.61 12.25
CA SER A 60 -18.21 -11.84 12.09
C SER A 60 -17.64 -12.82 11.04
N LEU A 61 -16.51 -12.51 10.39
CA LEU A 61 -15.94 -13.37 9.37
C LEU A 61 -15.29 -14.62 9.99
N LYS A 62 -15.92 -15.78 9.81
CA LYS A 62 -15.39 -17.08 10.25
C LYS A 62 -14.62 -17.77 9.13
N VAL A 63 -13.31 -17.92 9.32
CA VAL A 63 -12.40 -18.60 8.39
C VAL A 63 -12.51 -20.10 8.60
N ARG A 64 -12.77 -20.88 7.53
CA ARG A 64 -12.73 -22.35 7.56
C ARG A 64 -11.48 -22.86 6.86
N LYS A 65 -11.02 -24.06 7.24
CA LYS A 65 -9.85 -24.72 6.62
C LYS A 65 -9.97 -24.93 5.10
N LYS A 66 -11.20 -25.05 4.59
CA LYS A 66 -11.49 -25.23 3.16
C LYS A 66 -11.53 -23.92 2.38
N ASN A 67 -11.54 -22.77 3.05
CA ASN A 67 -11.61 -21.50 2.36
C ASN A 67 -10.32 -21.23 1.59
N VAL A 68 -10.49 -20.90 0.33
CA VAL A 68 -9.40 -20.46 -0.55
C VAL A 68 -9.41 -18.95 -0.65
N LEU A 69 -8.27 -18.35 -1.04
CA LEU A 69 -8.15 -16.89 -1.21
C LEU A 69 -9.26 -16.33 -2.14
N LYS A 70 -9.66 -17.10 -3.16
CA LYS A 70 -10.74 -16.75 -4.09
C LYS A 70 -12.07 -16.47 -3.38
N ASP A 71 -12.40 -17.20 -2.32
CA ASP A 71 -13.64 -17.00 -1.57
C ASP A 71 -13.62 -15.66 -0.84
N PHE A 72 -12.47 -15.29 -0.26
CA PHE A 72 -12.31 -14.00 0.41
C PHE A 72 -12.38 -12.84 -0.57
N VAL A 73 -11.78 -12.99 -1.76
CA VAL A 73 -11.88 -11.98 -2.84
C VAL A 73 -13.33 -11.79 -3.29
N ALA A 74 -14.10 -12.87 -3.40
CA ALA A 74 -15.51 -12.80 -3.76
C ALA A 74 -16.35 -12.05 -2.71
N VAL A 75 -16.07 -12.27 -1.42
CA VAL A 75 -16.78 -11.63 -0.30
C VAL A 75 -16.34 -10.17 -0.09
N ALA A 76 -15.10 -9.85 -0.43
CA ALA A 76 -14.56 -8.50 -0.26
C ALA A 76 -15.26 -7.45 -1.13
N GLY A 77 -15.75 -7.84 -2.31
CA GLY A 77 -16.44 -6.93 -3.23
C GLY A 77 -17.70 -6.30 -2.63
N PRO A 78 -18.69 -7.09 -2.17
CA PRO A 78 -19.90 -6.58 -1.52
C PRO A 78 -19.65 -5.90 -0.17
N LEU A 79 -18.59 -6.27 0.54
CA LEU A 79 -18.24 -5.68 1.85
C LEU A 79 -17.39 -4.40 1.75
N GLY A 80 -17.07 -3.93 0.53
CA GLY A 80 -16.24 -2.73 0.35
C GLY A 80 -14.80 -2.88 0.86
N VAL A 81 -14.31 -4.10 1.01
CA VAL A 81 -12.98 -4.36 1.57
C VAL A 81 -11.90 -3.98 0.56
N THR A 82 -10.96 -3.16 1.03
CA THR A 82 -9.83 -2.66 0.23
C THR A 82 -8.54 -3.39 0.57
N HIS A 83 -8.34 -3.77 1.83
CA HIS A 83 -7.09 -4.35 2.32
C HIS A 83 -7.32 -5.74 2.94
N PHE A 84 -6.42 -6.67 2.64
CA PHE A 84 -6.33 -7.97 3.26
C PHE A 84 -5.08 -8.06 4.11
N MET A 85 -5.25 -8.58 5.31
CA MET A 85 -4.17 -8.93 6.22
C MET A 85 -4.23 -10.44 6.45
N ILE A 86 -3.26 -11.15 5.90
CA ILE A 86 -3.26 -12.61 5.78
C ILE A 86 -2.13 -13.17 6.62
N PHE A 87 -2.46 -13.98 7.61
CA PHE A 87 -1.47 -14.71 8.39
C PHE A 87 -1.28 -16.11 7.82
N THR A 88 -0.06 -16.46 7.42
CA THR A 88 0.29 -17.80 6.96
C THR A 88 1.35 -18.39 7.87
N LYS A 89 1.27 -19.70 8.10
CA LYS A 89 2.28 -20.42 8.87
C LYS A 89 3.07 -21.32 7.93
N THR A 90 4.38 -21.08 7.84
CA THR A 90 5.33 -22.02 7.24
C THR A 90 5.85 -22.97 8.35
N PRO A 91 6.52 -24.08 8.01
CA PRO A 91 7.11 -24.97 9.02
C PRO A 91 8.08 -24.25 9.97
N SER A 92 8.75 -23.20 9.47
CA SER A 92 9.80 -22.47 10.19
C SER A 92 9.29 -21.18 10.88
N SER A 93 8.33 -20.47 10.28
CA SER A 93 7.90 -19.15 10.76
C SER A 93 6.43 -18.83 10.51
N VAL A 94 5.92 -17.82 11.22
CA VAL A 94 4.62 -17.19 10.93
C VAL A 94 4.89 -15.94 10.10
N ASN A 95 4.24 -15.83 8.96
CA ASN A 95 4.35 -14.71 8.04
C ASN A 95 3.04 -13.93 8.00
N MET A 96 3.15 -12.63 7.83
CA MET A 96 2.03 -11.71 7.65
C MET A 96 2.12 -11.10 6.26
N GLY A 97 1.12 -11.37 5.42
CA GLY A 97 0.96 -10.76 4.10
C GLY A 97 -0.05 -9.63 4.16
N LEU A 98 0.30 -8.48 3.61
CA LEU A 98 -0.63 -7.38 3.37
C LEU A 98 -0.89 -7.30 1.86
N ALA A 99 -2.15 -7.39 1.46
CA ALA A 99 -2.56 -7.31 0.06
C ALA A 99 -3.67 -6.28 -0.11
N ARG A 100 -3.67 -5.56 -1.23
CA ARG A 100 -4.76 -4.63 -1.58
C ARG A 100 -5.55 -5.22 -2.74
N LEU A 101 -6.89 -5.17 -2.66
CA LEU A 101 -7.74 -5.73 -3.70
C LEU A 101 -7.76 -4.80 -4.93
N PRO A 102 -7.89 -5.37 -6.15
CA PRO A 102 -7.81 -4.62 -7.41
C PRO A 102 -8.93 -3.60 -7.64
N LYS A 103 -9.95 -3.54 -6.76
CA LYS A 103 -10.88 -2.40 -6.71
C LYS A 103 -10.25 -1.12 -6.14
N GLY A 104 -9.01 -1.18 -5.66
CA GLY A 104 -8.17 0.00 -5.42
C GLY A 104 -7.23 0.25 -6.60
N PRO A 105 -6.91 1.51 -6.94
CA PRO A 105 -6.03 1.81 -8.07
C PRO A 105 -4.66 1.13 -7.89
N MET A 106 -4.28 0.27 -8.85
CA MET A 106 -2.95 -0.38 -8.92
C MET A 106 -1.92 0.47 -9.67
N TYR A 107 -2.15 1.78 -9.69
CA TYR A 107 -1.21 2.78 -10.15
C TYR A 107 -1.23 3.87 -9.10
N SER A 108 -0.20 3.94 -8.29
CA SER A 108 0.05 5.12 -7.49
C SER A 108 0.57 6.18 -8.45
N LEU A 109 -0.27 7.16 -8.81
CA LEU A 109 0.26 8.35 -9.46
C LEU A 109 1.16 9.06 -8.45
N ILE A 110 2.17 9.77 -8.94
CA ILE A 110 3.02 10.62 -8.09
C ILE A 110 2.14 11.57 -7.26
N LYS A 111 1.02 12.03 -7.83
CA LYS A 111 0.01 12.85 -7.14
C LYS A 111 -0.53 12.16 -5.88
N ASP A 112 -0.86 10.88 -5.94
CA ASP A 112 -1.44 10.14 -4.81
C ASP A 112 -0.40 9.92 -3.70
N VAL A 113 0.86 9.69 -4.08
CA VAL A 113 1.96 9.53 -3.12
C VAL A 113 2.27 10.85 -2.41
N VAL A 114 2.32 11.96 -3.17
CA VAL A 114 2.55 13.30 -2.64
C VAL A 114 1.43 13.71 -1.67
N LEU A 115 0.17 13.43 -2.01
CA LEU A 115 -0.99 13.72 -1.15
C LEU A 115 -1.04 12.86 0.12
N SER A 116 -0.47 11.65 0.10
CA SER A 116 -0.39 10.75 1.27
C SER A 116 0.68 11.21 2.29
N LEU A 117 1.71 11.94 1.85
CA LEU A 117 2.81 12.38 2.70
C LEU A 117 2.49 13.72 3.39
N LYS A 118 2.34 13.72 4.72
CA LYS A 118 2.09 14.92 5.55
C LYS A 118 3.14 16.03 5.38
N ARG A 119 4.36 15.67 4.98
CA ARG A 119 5.45 16.59 4.59
C ARG A 119 6.23 15.97 3.42
N HIS A 120 5.81 16.23 2.19
CA HIS A 120 6.63 15.86 1.03
C HIS A 120 7.75 16.88 0.80
N ARG A 121 8.94 16.41 0.44
CA ARG A 121 10.09 17.24 0.03
C ARG A 121 10.38 16.93 -1.43
N MET A 122 9.61 17.55 -2.33
CA MET A 122 9.76 17.42 -3.77
C MET A 122 10.14 18.79 -4.34
N HIS A 123 11.31 18.89 -4.93
CA HIS A 123 11.82 20.08 -5.61
C HIS A 123 12.05 19.75 -7.09
N GLU A 124 11.65 20.62 -8.02
CA GLU A 124 11.79 20.36 -9.47
C GLU A 124 13.25 20.13 -9.90
N GLN A 125 14.19 20.76 -9.20
CA GLN A 125 15.64 20.58 -9.41
C GLN A 125 16.15 19.17 -9.08
N GLN A 126 15.34 18.30 -8.49
CA GLN A 126 15.74 16.90 -8.25
C GLN A 126 15.66 16.05 -9.52
N PHE A 127 14.87 16.46 -10.52
CA PHE A 127 14.72 15.73 -11.78
C PHE A 127 15.78 16.09 -12.83
N THR A 128 16.60 17.13 -12.57
CA THR A 128 17.70 17.53 -13.46
C THR A 128 18.95 16.66 -13.29
N HIS A 129 19.00 15.84 -12.22
CA HIS A 129 20.09 14.94 -11.94
C HIS A 129 19.65 13.48 -12.08
N HIS A 130 20.57 12.63 -12.53
CA HIS A 130 20.31 11.19 -12.60
C HIS A 130 20.10 10.60 -11.20
N PRO A 131 19.17 9.66 -11.03
CA PRO A 131 18.86 9.08 -9.74
C PRO A 131 20.00 8.19 -9.24
N LEU A 132 20.12 8.09 -7.91
CA LEU A 132 21.05 7.16 -7.27
C LEU A 132 20.42 5.77 -7.18
N LEU A 133 21.09 4.77 -7.73
CA LEU A 133 20.68 3.38 -7.61
C LEU A 133 21.30 2.76 -6.35
N VAL A 134 20.46 2.36 -5.39
CA VAL A 134 20.88 1.63 -4.19
C VAL A 134 20.32 0.22 -4.26
N LEU A 135 21.20 -0.77 -4.42
CA LEU A 135 20.83 -2.19 -4.46
C LEU A 135 21.10 -2.83 -3.09
N ASN A 136 20.06 -2.99 -2.27
CA ASN A 136 20.18 -3.63 -0.96
C ASN A 136 19.98 -5.15 -1.08
N ASN A 137 20.92 -5.96 -0.56
CA ASN A 137 20.90 -7.43 -0.58
C ASN A 137 20.84 -8.12 -1.96
N PHE A 138 21.10 -7.40 -3.06
CA PHE A 138 21.26 -7.98 -4.41
C PHE A 138 22.59 -8.76 -4.60
N GLY A 139 23.41 -8.90 -3.55
CA GLY A 139 24.62 -9.74 -3.55
C GLY A 139 24.37 -11.21 -3.20
N SER A 140 23.12 -11.62 -3.01
CA SER A 140 22.75 -13.00 -2.66
C SER A 140 23.01 -13.98 -3.81
N GLU A 141 23.34 -15.24 -3.46
CA GLU A 141 23.67 -16.30 -4.41
C GLU A 141 22.44 -16.76 -5.21
N GLY A 142 22.12 -16.02 -6.26
CA GLY A 142 21.14 -16.41 -7.27
C GLY A 142 21.49 -15.78 -8.62
N MET A 143 21.65 -16.60 -9.66
CA MET A 143 21.97 -16.10 -11.01
C MET A 143 20.91 -15.10 -11.52
N HIS A 144 19.64 -15.31 -11.15
CA HIS A 144 18.54 -14.40 -11.43
C HIS A 144 18.70 -13.05 -10.72
N VAL A 145 19.17 -13.02 -9.47
CA VAL A 145 19.39 -11.77 -8.71
C VAL A 145 20.53 -10.96 -9.31
N LYS A 146 21.62 -11.63 -9.73
CA LYS A 146 22.73 -10.99 -10.44
C LYS A 146 22.27 -10.40 -11.78
N LEU A 147 21.48 -11.14 -12.56
CA LEU A 147 20.93 -10.63 -13.81
C LEU A 147 20.05 -9.38 -13.59
N MET A 148 19.19 -9.41 -12.58
CA MET A 148 18.37 -8.24 -12.21
C MET A 148 19.24 -7.05 -11.79
N ALA A 149 20.29 -7.28 -10.99
CA ALA A 149 21.23 -6.24 -10.61
C ALA A 149 21.90 -5.61 -11.83
N THR A 150 22.38 -6.42 -12.77
CA THR A 150 23.00 -5.95 -14.03
C THR A 150 22.00 -5.18 -14.89
N MET A 151 20.76 -5.64 -15.00
CA MET A 151 19.70 -4.92 -15.73
C MET A 151 19.46 -3.54 -15.11
N PHE A 152 19.28 -3.44 -13.79
CA PHE A 152 19.07 -2.16 -13.12
C PHE A 152 20.29 -1.24 -13.19
N GLN A 153 21.51 -1.78 -13.12
CA GLN A 153 22.74 -1.01 -13.29
C GLN A 153 22.85 -0.42 -14.68
N ASN A 154 22.43 -1.15 -15.72
CA ASN A 154 22.49 -0.69 -17.11
C ASN A 154 21.34 0.28 -17.49
N MET A 155 20.31 0.43 -16.64
CA MET A 155 19.23 1.40 -16.86
C MET A 155 19.64 2.85 -16.54
N PHE A 156 20.72 3.05 -15.78
CA PHE A 156 21.17 4.37 -15.34
C PHE A 156 22.66 4.57 -15.67
N PRO A 157 23.12 5.82 -15.87
CA PRO A 157 24.53 6.08 -16.11
C PRO A 157 25.37 5.62 -14.91
N SER A 158 26.49 4.96 -15.19
CA SER A 158 27.37 4.43 -14.15
C SER A 158 28.04 5.58 -13.39
N ILE A 159 27.87 5.58 -12.06
CA ILE A 159 28.45 6.58 -11.17
C ILE A 159 29.83 6.11 -10.73
N ASN A 160 30.87 6.71 -11.31
CA ASN A 160 32.24 6.50 -10.88
C ASN A 160 32.55 7.45 -9.72
N VAL A 161 32.54 6.95 -8.48
CA VAL A 161 32.76 7.74 -7.25
C VAL A 161 34.10 8.49 -7.25
N HIS A 162 35.06 8.02 -8.05
CA HIS A 162 36.39 8.62 -8.21
C HIS A 162 36.48 9.72 -9.30
N LYS A 163 35.47 9.86 -10.16
CA LYS A 163 35.29 11.01 -11.04
C LYS A 163 34.14 11.84 -10.47
N ARG A 164 34.48 12.82 -9.63
CA ARG A 164 33.53 13.82 -9.17
C ARG A 164 32.91 14.48 -10.42
N PRO A 165 31.57 14.53 -10.57
CA PRO A 165 30.98 15.28 -11.67
C PRO A 165 31.36 16.74 -11.48
N GLU A 166 32.13 17.25 -12.43
CA GLU A 166 32.55 18.65 -12.51
C GLU A 166 31.29 19.51 -12.53
N LYS A 167 31.22 20.51 -11.64
CA LYS A 167 30.13 21.49 -11.65
C LYS A 167 30.09 22.12 -13.04
N ALA A 168 28.95 22.02 -13.74
CA ALA A 168 28.71 22.78 -14.94
C ALA A 168 28.93 24.27 -14.62
N ASP A 169 29.96 24.85 -15.25
CA ASP A 169 30.41 26.22 -15.07
C ASP A 169 29.28 27.19 -15.43
N ALA A 170 28.91 28.02 -14.46
CA ALA A 170 27.92 29.07 -14.62
C ALA A 170 28.63 30.31 -15.16
N GLY A 171 28.37 30.62 -16.43
CA GLY A 171 28.40 31.99 -16.96
C GLY A 171 29.74 32.70 -16.98
N LYS A 172 30.54 32.46 -18.02
CA LYS A 172 31.59 33.41 -18.43
C LYS A 172 31.01 34.38 -19.47
N VAL A 173 30.67 35.58 -19.03
CA VAL A 173 30.31 36.73 -19.87
C VAL A 173 31.56 37.15 -20.68
N PRO A 174 31.46 37.37 -21.99
CA PRO A 174 32.61 37.84 -22.78
C PRO A 174 32.86 39.32 -22.48
N GLN A 175 34.03 39.65 -21.95
CA GLN A 175 34.49 41.03 -21.90
C GLN A 175 35.07 41.40 -23.26
N HIS A 176 34.46 42.41 -23.88
CA HIS A 176 34.97 43.17 -25.01
C HIS A 176 36.30 43.85 -24.65
N GLU A 177 37.26 43.73 -25.57
CA GLU A 177 37.99 44.86 -26.19
C GLU A 177 38.08 46.17 -25.39
N GLN A 178 39.30 46.55 -24.98
CA GLN A 178 39.84 47.89 -25.21
C GLN A 178 41.34 48.02 -24.84
N VAL A 179 42.07 48.52 -25.84
CA VAL A 179 43.40 49.19 -25.90
C VAL A 179 44.65 48.38 -25.52
#